data_AF-A0A6A3MJ04-F1
#
_entry.id   AF-A0A6A3MJ04-F1
#
_cell.length_a   1.000
_cell.length_b   1.000
_cell.length_c   1.000
_cell.angle_alpha   90.00
_cell.angle_beta   90.00
_cell.angle_gamma   90.00
#
_symmetry.space_group_name_H-M   'P 1'
#
loop_
_entity.id
_entity.type
_entity.pdbx_description
1 polymer ?
#
loop_
_entity_poly.entity_id
_entity_poly.type
_entity_poly.pdbx_seq_one_letter_code
_entity_poly.pdbx_strand_id
1 'polypeptide(L)'
;MPLKEKTARGRNYARAEHLELARAWGYISTDAAIGVNQSAKCFWTRVKETMEATETIATALSEDKLTARSWTSLQSHFGTISNLVSKFIRCSKKVESGTTKTDMFEKAMTLFREQHNPCFPYIDCYKILSTCPKFQKMLDKESTPGK
;
A
#
# COMPACT_ATOMS: atom_id res chain seq x y z
N MET A 1 20.89 -16.14 34.41
CA MET A 1 20.70 -15.11 33.36
C MET A 1 19.27 -15.18 32.89
N PRO A 2 18.44 -14.13 33.01
CA PRO A 2 17.06 -14.20 32.53
C PRO A 2 17.05 -14.07 31.00
N LEU A 3 16.51 -15.10 30.34
CA LEU A 3 16.26 -15.12 28.90
C LEU A 3 15.19 -14.08 28.60
N LYS A 4 15.53 -13.04 27.84
CA LYS A 4 14.58 -12.08 27.28
C LYS A 4 13.56 -12.85 26.45
N GLU A 5 12.33 -12.85 26.93
CA GLU A 5 11.14 -13.36 26.27
C GLU A 5 11.05 -12.75 24.87
N LYS A 6 11.12 -13.60 23.83
CA LYS A 6 10.98 -13.16 22.45
C LYS A 6 9.51 -12.80 22.27
N THR A 7 9.21 -11.51 22.36
CA THR A 7 7.91 -10.93 22.02
C THR A 7 7.39 -11.58 20.75
N ALA A 8 6.25 -12.28 20.85
CA ALA A 8 5.61 -12.94 19.73
C ALA A 8 5.51 -11.94 18.57
N ARG A 9 6.07 -12.31 17.40
CA ARG A 9 5.94 -11.48 16.20
C ARG A 9 4.44 -11.35 15.92
N GLY A 10 3.92 -10.13 15.85
CA GLY A 10 2.52 -9.90 15.49
C GLY A 10 2.16 -10.63 14.20
N ARG A 11 0.89 -11.04 14.04
CA ARG A 11 0.42 -11.75 12.84
C ARG A 11 0.90 -11.03 11.57
N ASN A 12 1.25 -11.78 10.53
CA ASN A 12 1.58 -11.16 9.24
C ASN A 12 0.36 -10.44 8.67
N TYR A 13 0.59 -9.37 7.90
CA TYR A 13 -0.50 -8.68 7.22
C TYR A 13 -1.15 -9.59 6.18
N ALA A 14 -2.48 -9.71 6.24
CA ALA A 14 -3.27 -10.46 5.29
C ALA A 14 -3.42 -9.70 3.96
N ARG A 15 -3.70 -10.44 2.88
CA ARG A 15 -4.00 -9.84 1.57
C ARG A 15 -5.19 -8.87 1.63
N ALA A 16 -6.21 -9.23 2.41
CA ALA A 16 -7.37 -8.37 2.67
C ALA A 16 -6.96 -7.07 3.39
N GLU A 17 -6.06 -7.15 4.38
CA GLU A 17 -5.55 -5.95 5.06
C GLU A 17 -4.83 -5.01 4.10
N HIS A 18 -4.01 -5.54 3.21
CA HIS A 18 -3.30 -4.72 2.22
C HIS A 18 -4.26 -3.98 1.28
N LEU A 19 -5.31 -4.67 0.84
CA LEU A 19 -6.32 -4.13 -0.06
C LEU A 19 -7.08 -2.97 0.60
N GLU A 20 -7.62 -3.23 1.79
CA GLU A 20 -8.41 -2.24 2.53
C GLU A 20 -7.55 -1.07 2.98
N LEU A 21 -6.29 -1.29 3.35
CA LEU A 21 -5.33 -0.22 3.63
C LEU A 21 -5.11 0.68 2.40
N ALA A 22 -4.95 0.11 1.21
CA ALA A 22 -4.78 0.88 -0.02
C ALA A 22 -6.05 1.67 -0.40
N ARG A 23 -7.24 1.08 -0.19
CA ARG A 23 -8.54 1.75 -0.40
C ARG A 23 -8.75 2.90 0.57
N ALA A 24 -8.61 2.64 1.87
CA ALA A 24 -8.78 3.64 2.92
C ALA A 24 -7.78 4.79 2.75
N TRP A 25 -6.52 4.47 2.46
CA TRP A 25 -5.53 5.51 2.16
C TRP A 25 -5.93 6.33 0.93
N GLY A 26 -6.33 5.68 -0.17
CA GLY A 26 -6.78 6.37 -1.38
C GLY A 26 -7.92 7.34 -1.10
N TYR A 27 -8.95 6.87 -0.40
CA TYR A 27 -10.13 7.64 -0.01
C TYR A 27 -9.77 8.87 0.83
N ILE A 28 -9.10 8.65 1.97
CA ILE A 28 -8.69 9.73 2.89
C ILE A 28 -7.70 10.70 2.24
N SER A 29 -6.87 10.22 1.33
CA SER A 29 -5.90 11.04 0.61
C SER A 29 -6.57 11.93 -0.43
N THR A 30 -7.65 11.48 -1.07
CA THR A 30 -8.43 12.28 -2.04
C THR A 30 -9.52 13.14 -1.41
N ASP A 31 -9.92 12.84 -0.18
CA ASP A 31 -10.97 13.58 0.51
C ASP A 31 -10.54 15.04 0.78
N ALA A 32 -11.25 15.98 0.17
CA ALA A 32 -10.97 17.40 0.25
C ALA A 32 -11.48 18.04 1.56
N ALA A 33 -12.40 17.38 2.28
CA ALA A 33 -12.88 17.83 3.59
C ALA A 33 -11.80 17.63 4.66
N ILE A 34 -10.84 16.75 4.39
CA ILE A 34 -9.69 16.52 5.23
C ILE A 34 -8.63 17.61 4.99
N GLY A 35 -8.76 18.69 5.77
CA GLY A 35 -7.92 19.88 5.70
C GLY A 35 -6.40 19.60 5.66
N VAL A 36 -5.70 20.42 4.86
CA VAL A 36 -4.28 20.29 4.47
C VAL A 36 -3.30 20.28 5.67
N ASN A 37 -3.73 20.69 6.87
CA ASN A 37 -2.90 20.86 8.07
C ASN A 37 -3.08 19.77 9.16
N GLN A 38 -3.51 18.56 8.81
CA GLN A 38 -3.58 17.49 9.81
C GLN A 38 -2.20 16.85 10.06
N SER A 39 -1.92 16.51 11.32
CA SER A 39 -0.73 15.73 11.68
C SER A 39 -0.77 14.34 11.05
N ALA A 40 0.40 13.74 10.77
CA ALA A 40 0.48 12.37 10.25
C ALA A 40 -0.30 11.37 11.13
N LYS A 41 -0.28 11.57 12.45
CA LYS A 41 -1.07 10.80 13.41
C LYS A 41 -2.56 10.84 13.07
N CYS A 42 -3.15 12.03 12.92
CA CYS A 42 -4.57 12.18 12.60
C CYS A 42 -4.93 11.54 11.25
N PHE A 43 -4.09 11.71 10.23
CA PHE A 43 -4.30 11.10 8.92
C PHE A 43 -4.35 9.57 9.03
N TRP A 44 -3.34 8.95 9.64
CA TRP A 44 -3.26 7.49 9.76
C TRP A 44 -4.31 6.91 10.72
N THR A 45 -4.73 7.66 11.74
CA THR A 45 -5.89 7.28 12.57
C THR A 45 -7.16 7.19 11.73
N ARG A 46 -7.44 8.18 10.86
CA ARG A 46 -8.62 8.12 9.97
C ARG A 46 -8.54 6.99 8.95
N VAL A 47 -7.35 6.73 8.40
CA VAL A 47 -7.13 5.58 7.51
C VAL A 47 -7.44 4.28 8.25
N LYS A 48 -6.97 4.15 9.50
CA LYS A 48 -7.30 3.01 10.36
C LYS A 48 -8.80 2.88 10.58
N GLU A 49 -9.47 3.94 11.01
CA GLU A 49 -10.92 3.94 11.28
C GLU A 49 -11.72 3.57 10.03
N THR A 50 -11.33 4.09 8.86
CA THR A 50 -11.96 3.76 7.57
C THR A 50 -11.78 2.29 7.20
N MET A 51 -10.58 1.76 7.41
CA MET A 51 -10.28 0.35 7.19
C MET A 51 -11.10 -0.53 8.14
N GLU A 52 -11.13 -0.21 9.44
CA GLU A 52 -11.88 -0.94 10.47
C GLU A 52 -13.41 -0.83 10.30
N ALA A 53 -13.91 0.25 9.71
CA ALA A 53 -15.33 0.41 9.36
C ALA A 53 -15.77 -0.51 8.21
N THR A 54 -14.83 -1.12 7.49
CA THR A 54 -15.16 -2.04 6.39
C THR A 54 -15.54 -3.40 6.97
N GLU A 55 -16.67 -3.97 6.52
CA GLU A 55 -17.19 -5.25 6.99
C GLU A 55 -16.14 -6.37 6.97
N THR A 56 -15.27 -6.41 5.96
CA THR A 56 -14.19 -7.40 5.85
C THR A 56 -13.22 -7.35 7.03
N ILE A 57 -12.82 -6.15 7.45
CA ILE A 57 -11.87 -5.96 8.55
C ILE A 57 -12.60 -6.06 9.88
N ALA A 58 -13.79 -5.47 10.01
CA ALA A 58 -14.62 -5.57 11.21
C ALA A 58 -14.93 -7.03 11.58
N THR A 59 -15.31 -7.84 10.59
CA THR A 59 -15.57 -9.26 10.76
C THR A 59 -14.28 -9.98 11.14
N ALA A 60 -13.19 -9.75 10.41
CA ALA A 60 -11.93 -10.43 10.70
C ALA A 60 -11.28 -10.01 12.03
N LEU A 61 -11.54 -8.81 12.54
CA LEU A 61 -11.19 -8.39 13.90
C LEU A 61 -12.07 -9.09 14.93
N SER A 62 -13.38 -9.18 14.67
CA SER A 62 -14.34 -9.85 15.57
C SER A 62 -14.08 -11.35 15.68
N GLU A 63 -13.60 -11.98 14.60
CA GLU A 63 -13.23 -13.39 14.55
C GLU A 63 -11.79 -13.67 15.07
N ASP A 64 -11.10 -12.66 15.63
CA ASP A 64 -9.67 -12.71 15.98
C ASP A 64 -8.78 -13.23 14.83
N LYS A 65 -9.19 -13.05 13.57
CA LYS A 65 -8.35 -13.38 12.39
C LYS A 65 -7.31 -12.30 12.15
N LEU A 66 -7.63 -11.06 12.48
CA LEU A 66 -6.77 -9.88 12.38
C LEU A 66 -6.47 -9.28 13.75
N THR A 67 -5.37 -8.54 13.83
CA THR A 67 -5.00 -7.80 15.04
C THR A 67 -5.08 -6.31 14.73
N ALA A 68 -5.84 -5.57 15.55
CA ALA A 68 -5.92 -4.11 15.45
C ALA A 68 -4.52 -3.49 15.53
N ARG A 69 -4.10 -2.83 14.46
CA ARG A 69 -2.75 -2.25 14.35
C ARG A 69 -2.70 -0.81 14.87
N SER A 70 -1.52 -0.36 15.24
CA SER A 70 -1.26 1.05 15.48
C SER A 70 -1.15 1.80 14.15
N TRP A 71 -1.48 3.09 14.18
CA TRP A 71 -1.33 3.98 13.03
C TRP A 71 0.12 4.05 12.53
N THR A 72 1.11 3.94 13.43
CA THR A 72 2.54 3.87 13.09
C THR A 72 2.90 2.62 12.29
N SER A 73 2.32 1.47 12.67
CA SER A 73 2.54 0.20 11.98
C SER A 73 1.95 0.24 10.57
N LEU A 74 0.73 0.76 10.44
CA LEU A 74 0.06 0.96 9.15
C LEU A 74 0.85 1.91 8.24
N GLN A 75 1.34 3.02 8.79
CA GLN A 75 2.17 3.98 8.05
C GLN A 75 3.43 3.31 7.51
N SER A 76 4.19 2.61 8.36
CA SER A 76 5.41 1.93 7.94
C SER A 76 5.13 0.87 6.88
N HIS A 77 4.05 0.10 7.06
CA HIS A 77 3.68 -0.97 6.13
C HIS A 77 3.21 -0.42 4.78
N PHE A 78 2.40 0.64 4.79
CA PHE A 78 2.00 1.34 3.57
C PHE A 78 3.22 1.95 2.86
N GLY A 79 4.22 2.44 3.57
CA GLY A 79 5.50 2.85 2.99
C GLY A 79 6.15 1.75 2.15
N THR A 80 6.16 0.51 2.67
CA THR A 80 6.66 -0.66 1.92
C THR A 80 5.81 -0.97 0.69
N ILE A 81 4.48 -0.98 0.84
CA ILE A 81 3.54 -1.23 -0.27
C ILE A 81 3.71 -0.18 -1.36
N SER A 82 3.65 1.10 -0.99
CA SER A 82 3.77 2.23 -1.92
C SER A 82 5.10 2.21 -2.64
N ASN A 83 6.22 1.96 -1.96
CA ASN A 83 7.53 1.85 -2.61
C ASN A 83 7.59 0.72 -3.65
N LEU A 84 7.09 -0.48 -3.32
CA LEU A 84 7.05 -1.60 -4.26
C LEU A 84 6.11 -1.34 -5.44
N VAL A 85 4.94 -0.76 -5.19
CA VAL A 85 3.98 -0.36 -6.22
C VAL A 85 4.58 0.71 -7.14
N SER A 86 5.32 1.67 -6.58
CA SER A 86 6.00 2.73 -7.34
C SER A 86 7.07 2.17 -8.27
N LYS A 87 7.86 1.21 -7.78
CA LYS A 87 8.83 0.45 -8.59
C LYS A 87 8.14 -0.31 -9.71
N PHE A 88 7.04 -1.01 -9.41
CA PHE A 88 6.27 -1.73 -10.42
C PHE A 88 5.71 -0.80 -11.51
N ILE A 89 5.15 0.35 -11.13
CA ILE A 89 4.68 1.36 -12.08
C ILE A 89 5.83 1.88 -12.95
N ARG A 90 7.00 2.12 -12.37
CA ARG A 90 8.19 2.54 -13.12
C ARG A 90 8.62 1.47 -14.14
N CYS A 91 8.62 0.19 -13.77
CA CYS A 91 8.83 -0.91 -14.70
C CYS A 91 7.75 -0.92 -15.79
N SER A 92 6.47 -0.76 -15.43
CA SER A 92 5.36 -0.71 -16.37
C SER A 92 5.46 0.45 -17.36
N LYS A 93 5.98 1.62 -16.95
CA LYS A 93 6.24 2.76 -17.84
C LYS A 93 7.40 2.54 -18.81
N LYS A 94 8.36 1.66 -18.47
CA LYS A 94 9.45 1.26 -19.37
C LYS A 94 9.02 0.24 -20.43
N VAL A 95 7.88 -0.42 -20.23
CA VAL A 95 7.34 -1.34 -21.24
C VAL A 95 6.70 -0.50 -22.34
N GLU A 96 7.21 -0.64 -23.56
CA GLU A 96 6.72 0.07 -24.75
C GLU A 96 5.20 -0.15 -24.97
N SER A 97 4.47 0.95 -25.16
CA SER A 97 3.01 1.02 -25.25
C SER A 97 2.40 0.43 -26.54
N GLY A 98 3.17 -0.37 -27.28
CA GLY A 98 2.78 -0.97 -28.56
C GLY A 98 2.13 -2.36 -28.47
N THR A 99 1.92 -2.91 -27.26
CA THR A 99 1.31 -4.24 -27.06
C THR A 99 0.00 -4.15 -26.27
N THR A 100 -0.79 -5.23 -26.19
CA THR A 100 -2.07 -5.23 -25.45
C THR A 100 -1.86 -4.99 -23.95
N LYS A 101 -2.91 -4.54 -23.24
CA LYS A 101 -2.83 -4.22 -21.80
C LYS A 101 -2.37 -5.40 -20.95
N THR A 102 -2.73 -6.62 -21.35
CA THR A 102 -2.31 -7.86 -20.70
C THR A 102 -0.81 -8.09 -20.88
N ASP A 103 -0.31 -7.97 -22.12
CA ASP A 103 1.11 -8.12 -22.43
C ASP A 103 1.97 -7.08 -21.71
N MET A 104 1.47 -5.85 -21.57
CA MET A 104 2.17 -4.80 -20.82
C MET A 104 2.33 -5.17 -19.34
N PHE A 105 1.28 -5.71 -18.72
CA PHE A 105 1.33 -6.14 -17.33
C PHE A 105 2.28 -7.32 -17.12
N GLU A 106 2.25 -8.31 -18.00
CA GLU A 106 3.16 -9.46 -17.93
C GLU A 106 4.62 -9.05 -18.15
N LYS A 107 4.90 -8.21 -19.15
CA LYS A 107 6.25 -7.66 -19.37
C LYS A 107 6.73 -6.82 -18.18
N ALA A 108 5.85 -6.02 -17.58
CA ALA A 108 6.19 -5.23 -16.39
C ALA A 108 6.50 -6.14 -15.19
N MET A 109 5.75 -7.24 -15.03
CA MET A 109 5.98 -8.25 -14.00
C MET A 109 7.31 -8.96 -14.21
N THR A 110 7.65 -9.33 -15.45
CA THR A 110 8.95 -9.93 -15.79
C THR A 110 10.09 -8.98 -15.47
N LEU A 111 10.02 -7.72 -15.91
CA LEU A 111 11.02 -6.71 -15.58
C LEU A 111 11.15 -6.48 -14.07
N PHE A 112 10.04 -6.43 -13.34
CA PHE A 112 10.07 -6.27 -11.90
C PHE A 112 10.72 -7.47 -11.19
N ARG A 113 10.47 -8.68 -11.69
CA ARG A 113 11.11 -9.91 -11.21
C ARG A 113 12.61 -9.90 -11.43
N GLU A 114 13.05 -9.43 -12.59
CA GLU A 114 14.48 -9.31 -12.93
C GLU A 114 15.20 -8.24 -12.11
N GLN A 115 14.55 -7.10 -11.85
CA GLN A 115 15.21 -5.94 -11.20
C GLN A 115 15.07 -5.88 -9.68
N HIS A 116 14.02 -6.46 -9.11
CA HIS A 116 13.66 -6.22 -7.72
C HIS A 116 13.33 -7.47 -6.93
N ASN A 117 12.24 -8.18 -7.27
CA ASN A 117 11.75 -9.27 -6.42
C ASN A 117 10.96 -10.31 -7.22
N PRO A 118 11.14 -11.62 -6.97
CA PRO A 118 10.52 -12.68 -7.77
C PRO A 118 8.98 -12.75 -7.68
N CYS A 119 8.37 -12.14 -6.67
CA CYS A 119 6.92 -12.05 -6.55
C CYS A 119 6.50 -10.64 -6.12
N PHE A 120 5.55 -10.04 -6.85
CA PHE A 120 4.91 -8.79 -6.45
C PHE A 120 3.56 -9.16 -5.79
N PRO A 121 3.48 -9.26 -4.45
CA PRO A 121 2.27 -9.70 -3.76
C PRO A 121 1.19 -8.59 -3.68
N TYR A 122 1.51 -7.36 -4.08
CA TYR A 122 0.67 -6.17 -3.92
C TYR A 122 -0.06 -5.77 -5.22
N ILE A 123 -0.37 -6.73 -6.09
CA ILE A 123 -1.07 -6.49 -7.37
C ILE A 123 -2.40 -5.76 -7.15
N ASP A 124 -3.17 -6.18 -6.14
CA ASP A 124 -4.48 -5.59 -5.91
C ASP A 124 -4.36 -4.15 -5.35
N CYS A 125 -3.37 -3.91 -4.49
CA CYS A 125 -3.02 -2.55 -4.05
C CYS A 125 -2.57 -1.67 -5.21
N TYR A 126 -1.77 -2.21 -6.14
CA TYR A 126 -1.36 -1.50 -7.35
C TYR A 126 -2.58 -1.05 -8.16
N LYS A 127 -3.57 -1.92 -8.40
CA LYS A 127 -4.77 -1.56 -9.17
C LYS A 127 -5.53 -0.38 -8.55
N ILE A 128 -5.59 -0.29 -7.22
CA ILE A 128 -6.24 0.81 -6.50
C ILE A 128 -5.37 2.07 -6.50
N LEU A 129 -4.08 1.94 -6.21
CA LEU A 129 -3.17 3.07 -6.12
C LEU A 129 -2.90 3.67 -7.50
N SER A 130 -2.87 2.86 -8.55
CA SER A 130 -2.69 3.32 -9.94
C SER A 130 -3.84 4.18 -10.42
N THR A 131 -5.07 3.98 -9.91
CA THR A 131 -6.23 4.82 -10.24
C THR A 131 -6.31 6.07 -9.35
N CYS A 132 -5.56 6.12 -8.25
CA CYS A 132 -5.54 7.26 -7.34
C CYS A 132 -4.69 8.41 -7.94
N PRO A 133 -5.30 9.56 -8.30
CA PRO A 133 -4.57 10.67 -8.93
C PRO A 133 -3.51 11.29 -8.01
N LYS A 134 -3.73 11.26 -6.70
CA LYS A 134 -2.74 11.74 -5.72
C LYS A 134 -1.51 10.84 -5.66
N PHE A 135 -1.70 9.53 -5.75
CA PHE A 135 -0.60 8.58 -5.83
C PHE A 135 0.22 8.80 -7.11
N GLN A 136 -0.45 8.96 -8.26
CA GLN A 136 0.25 9.30 -9.51
C GLN A 136 1.07 10.59 -9.41
N LYS A 137 0.54 11.64 -8.76
CA LYS A 137 1.30 12.88 -8.50
C LYS A 137 2.50 12.65 -7.58
N MET A 138 2.40 11.75 -6.59
CA MET A 138 3.54 11.38 -5.75
C MET A 138 4.63 10.68 -6.56
N LEU A 139 4.26 9.77 -7.47
CA LEU A 139 5.20 9.10 -8.36
C LEU A 139 5.95 10.06 -9.29
N ASP A 140 5.23 11.06 -9.82
CA ASP A 140 5.81 12.08 -10.69
C ASP A 140 6.82 12.96 -9.95
N LYS A 141 6.48 13.38 -8.73
CA LYS A 141 7.38 14.15 -7.84
C LYS A 141 8.61 13.35 -7.41
N GLU A 142 8.48 12.05 -7.15
CA GLU A 142 9.62 11.19 -6.80
C GLU A 142 10.52 10.90 -8.02
N SER A 143 10.05 11.19 -9.23
CA SER A 143 10.80 11.02 -10.47
C SER A 143 11.61 12.25 -10.87
N THR A 144 11.49 13.37 -10.16
CA THR A 144 12.44 14.49 -10.26
C THR A 144 13.53 14.27 -9.22
N PRO A 145 14.76 13.87 -9.61
CA PRO A 145 15.87 13.89 -8.68
C PRO A 145 16.05 15.33 -8.24
N GLY A 146 15.96 15.56 -6.93
CA GLY A 146 16.40 16.82 -6.35
C GLY A 146 17.80 17.13 -6.85
N LYS A 147 17.90 18.30 -7.48
CA LYS A 147 19.09 18.96 -7.97
C LYS A 147 20.17 19.09 -6.88
#